data_AF-A0A800CWC6-F1
#
_entry.id   AF-A0A800CWC6-F1
#
_cell.length_a   1.000
_cell.length_b   1.000
_cell.length_c   1.000
_cell.angle_alpha   90.00
_cell.angle_beta   90.00
_cell.angle_gamma   90.00
#
_symmetry.space_group_name_H-M   'P 1'
#
loop_
_entity.id
_entity.type
_entity.pdbx_description
1 polymer ?
#
loop_
_entity_poly.entity_id
_entity_poly.type
_entity_poly.pdbx_seq_one_letter_code
_entity_poly.pdbx_strand_id
1 'polypeptide(L)'
;MRTCAMAIELINFARKHKKPFLYAIPVVLFFAFIDMIFDGILFSDKKSLWSVTINPWVNILTFVIAFTLWLAEVYRDWKENLPKRLTVLFRYRCRVNERYKVVMRCKKAHISDWADVRALGQQIGSQLVNPDNPDRKLSFIAPHVAEEEKEVQYDLENGFYIHQHVTFTLTKLPERFSARYAHRHTGYLWISITKSDKCEGEVYNIELDDTELCKCK
;
A
#
# COMPACT_ATOMS: atom_id res chain seq x y z
N MET A 1 6.41 18.50 -6.95
CA MET A 1 5.92 18.65 -5.56
C MET A 1 5.88 17.34 -4.79
N ARG A 2 5.40 16.21 -5.36
CA ARG A 2 5.33 14.92 -4.64
C ARG A 2 6.68 14.36 -4.16
N THR A 3 7.75 14.56 -4.93
CA THR A 3 9.10 14.05 -4.61
C THR A 3 9.72 14.73 -3.39
N CYS A 4 9.57 16.06 -3.23
CA CYS A 4 10.10 16.78 -2.07
C CYS A 4 9.38 16.38 -0.77
N ALA A 5 8.04 16.26 -0.82
CA ALA A 5 7.26 15.80 0.33
C ALA A 5 7.67 14.38 0.77
N MET A 6 7.88 13.48 -0.20
CA MET A 6 8.37 12.13 0.06
C MET A 6 9.76 12.14 0.72
N ALA A 7 10.70 12.96 0.23
CA ALA A 7 12.05 13.05 0.81
C ALA A 7 12.04 13.56 2.26
N ILE A 8 11.21 14.56 2.57
CA ILE A 8 11.09 15.11 3.93
C ILE A 8 10.52 14.04 4.89
N GLU A 9 9.46 13.34 4.48
CA GLU A 9 8.88 12.24 5.26
C GLU A 9 9.90 11.12 5.50
N LEU A 10 10.70 10.78 4.48
CA LEU A 10 11.72 9.74 4.61
C LEU A 10 12.82 10.13 5.60
N ILE A 11 13.25 11.40 5.59
CA ILE A 11 14.21 11.94 6.57
C ILE A 11 13.62 11.91 7.98
N ASN A 12 12.36 12.30 8.15
CA ASN A 12 11.69 12.29 9.44
C ASN A 12 11.52 10.85 9.97
N PHE A 13 11.16 9.91 9.11
CA PHE A 13 11.08 8.49 9.42
C PHE A 13 12.43 7.92 9.83
N ALA A 14 13.49 8.21 9.06
CA ALA A 14 14.86 7.79 9.36
C ALA A 14 15.32 8.29 10.75
N ARG A 15 15.06 9.56 11.07
CA ARG A 15 15.37 10.14 12.39
C ARG A 15 14.62 9.43 13.53
N LYS A 16 13.36 9.06 13.32
CA LYS A 16 12.52 8.45 14.36
C LYS A 16 12.91 6.99 14.64
N HIS A 17 13.13 6.20 13.58
CA HIS A 17 13.32 4.75 13.67
C HIS A 17 14.79 4.31 13.71
N LYS A 18 15.74 5.08 13.19
CA LYS A 18 17.16 4.67 13.08
C LYS A 18 18.09 5.55 13.93
N LYS A 19 17.70 5.84 15.18
CA LYS A 19 18.52 6.53 16.19
C LYS A 19 19.98 6.04 16.26
N PRO A 20 20.31 4.73 16.27
CA PRO A 20 21.71 4.30 16.36
C PRO A 20 22.58 4.76 15.17
N PHE A 21 22.00 4.89 13.97
CA PHE A 21 22.75 5.38 12.81
C PHE A 21 23.03 6.88 12.87
N LEU A 22 22.11 7.65 13.47
CA LEU A 22 22.33 9.08 13.73
C LEU A 22 23.54 9.31 14.65
N TYR A 23 23.79 8.40 15.59
CA TYR A 23 24.97 8.46 16.47
C TYR A 23 26.24 7.91 15.80
N ALA A 24 26.14 7.09 14.75
CA ALA A 24 27.31 6.60 14.03
C ALA A 24 28.06 7.70 13.28
N ILE A 25 27.34 8.66 12.67
CA ILE A 25 27.93 9.79 11.94
C ILE A 25 28.86 10.64 12.82
N PRO A 26 28.43 11.19 13.97
CA PRO A 26 29.32 11.99 14.83
C PRO A 26 30.46 11.16 15.40
N VAL A 27 30.28 9.84 15.62
CA VAL A 27 31.36 8.95 16.05
C VAL A 27 32.43 8.82 14.95
N VAL A 28 32.03 8.57 13.70
CA VAL A 28 32.97 8.51 12.56
C VAL A 28 33.67 9.85 12.35
N LEU A 29 32.93 10.97 12.40
CA LEU A 29 33.52 12.31 12.30
C LEU A 29 34.47 12.60 13.46
N PHE A 30 34.16 12.15 14.67
CA PHE A 30 35.03 12.27 15.84
C PHE A 30 36.35 11.52 15.62
N PHE A 31 36.30 10.27 15.15
CA PHE A 31 37.52 9.51 14.83
C PHE A 31 38.32 10.15 13.70
N ALA A 32 37.67 10.64 12.64
CA ALA A 32 38.33 11.36 11.56
C ALA A 32 38.99 12.67 12.03
N PHE A 33 38.33 13.39 12.94
CA PHE A 33 38.86 14.61 13.54
C PHE A 33 40.07 14.34 14.44
N ILE A 34 40.03 13.29 15.25
CA ILE A 34 41.17 12.83 16.05
C ILE A 34 42.35 12.50 15.13
N ASP A 35 42.11 11.73 14.06
CA ASP A 35 43.16 11.39 13.10
C ASP A 35 43.81 12.64 12.45
N MET A 36 42.99 13.65 12.11
CA MET A 36 43.47 14.92 11.58
C MET A 36 44.32 15.72 12.59
N ILE A 37 43.99 15.69 13.88
CA ILE A 37 44.76 16.38 14.93
C ILE A 37 46.12 15.71 15.17
N PHE A 38 46.16 14.39 15.12
CA PHE A 38 47.35 13.60 15.43
C PHE A 38 48.21 13.34 14.18
N ASP A 39 48.18 14.22 13.18
CA ASP A 39 48.97 14.12 11.94
C ASP A 39 48.89 12.72 11.26
N GLY A 40 47.72 12.08 11.35
CA GLY A 40 47.49 10.78 10.73
C GLY A 40 48.23 9.62 11.40
N ILE A 41 48.62 9.72 12.68
CA ILE A 41 49.32 8.64 13.41
C ILE A 41 48.60 7.27 13.31
N LEU A 42 47.28 7.23 13.15
CA LEU A 42 46.51 5.99 12.99
C LEU A 42 46.58 5.39 11.58
N PHE A 43 46.84 6.19 10.54
CA PHE A 43 46.87 5.76 9.13
C PHE A 43 48.17 6.11 8.39
N SER A 44 49.23 6.47 9.12
CA SER A 44 50.53 6.86 8.56
C SER A 44 51.29 5.64 8.08
N ASP A 45 50.88 5.13 6.91
CA ASP A 45 51.60 4.10 6.19
C ASP A 45 52.39 4.70 5.02
N LYS A 46 53.59 4.14 4.83
CA LYS A 46 54.67 4.69 4.00
C LYS A 46 54.22 5.07 2.59
N LYS A 47 54.82 6.15 2.06
CA LYS A 47 54.57 6.81 0.76
C LYS A 47 54.66 5.88 -0.46
N SER A 48 53.70 4.97 -0.61
CA SER A 48 53.43 4.25 -1.86
C SER A 48 52.52 5.12 -2.71
N LEU A 49 52.80 5.26 -4.01
CA LEU A 49 51.89 5.95 -4.94
C LEU A 49 50.48 5.33 -4.91
N TRP A 50 50.38 4.04 -4.58
CA TRP A 50 49.11 3.35 -4.37
C TRP A 50 48.31 3.93 -3.19
N SER A 51 48.97 4.20 -2.05
CA SER A 51 48.28 4.69 -0.85
C SER A 51 47.86 6.15 -0.96
N VAL A 52 48.59 6.97 -1.73
CA VAL A 52 48.28 8.38 -1.91
C VAL A 52 47.16 8.59 -2.93
N THR A 53 47.15 7.83 -4.03
CA THR A 53 46.23 8.10 -5.15
C THR A 53 45.01 7.19 -5.19
N ILE A 54 45.13 5.88 -4.93
CA ILE A 54 44.04 4.92 -5.18
C ILE A 54 43.17 4.72 -3.94
N ASN A 55 43.78 4.62 -2.76
CA ASN A 55 43.05 4.42 -1.50
C ASN A 55 41.90 5.43 -1.25
N PRO A 56 42.04 6.76 -1.48
CA PRO A 56 40.93 7.68 -1.23
C PRO A 56 39.73 7.40 -2.14
N TRP A 57 39.96 7.06 -3.42
CA TRP A 57 38.87 6.71 -4.34
C TRP A 57 38.17 5.42 -3.94
N VAL A 58 38.92 4.39 -3.53
CA VAL A 58 38.36 3.12 -3.07
C VAL A 58 37.50 3.34 -1.81
N ASN A 59 37.97 4.17 -0.87
CA ASN A 59 37.23 4.50 0.35
C ASN A 59 35.95 5.29 0.04
N ILE A 60 36.02 6.28 -0.85
CA ILE A 60 34.84 7.06 -1.29
C ILE A 60 33.83 6.14 -1.99
N LEU A 61 34.28 5.28 -2.90
CA LEU A 61 33.40 4.36 -3.62
C LEU A 61 32.72 3.38 -2.65
N THR A 62 33.48 2.82 -1.71
CA THR A 62 32.94 1.93 -0.68
C THR A 62 31.91 2.64 0.18
N PHE A 63 32.19 3.89 0.58
CA PHE A 63 31.24 4.72 1.32
C PHE A 63 29.96 4.97 0.53
N VAL A 64 30.05 5.29 -0.76
CA VAL A 64 28.88 5.50 -1.64
C VAL A 64 28.04 4.22 -1.75
N ILE A 65 28.68 3.05 -1.91
CA ILE A 65 27.96 1.76 -1.94
C ILE A 65 27.27 1.49 -0.61
N ALA A 66 27.97 1.64 0.52
CA ALA A 66 27.38 1.43 1.83
C ALA A 66 26.21 2.40 2.10
N PHE A 67 26.36 3.66 1.71
CA PHE A 67 25.33 4.69 1.87
C PHE A 67 24.09 4.40 1.00
N THR A 68 24.27 3.95 -0.24
CA THR A 68 23.15 3.59 -1.12
C THR A 68 22.39 2.37 -0.62
N LEU A 69 23.08 1.33 -0.12
CA LEU A 69 22.44 0.19 0.53
C LEU A 69 21.65 0.62 1.77
N TRP A 70 22.22 1.50 2.59
CA TRP A 70 21.52 2.04 3.75
C TRP A 70 20.26 2.82 3.36
N LEU A 71 20.33 3.68 2.34
CA LEU A 71 19.16 4.40 1.82
C LEU A 71 18.08 3.45 1.30
N ALA A 72 18.47 2.37 0.60
CA ALA A 72 17.53 1.37 0.10
C ALA A 72 16.80 0.65 1.25
N GLU A 73 17.51 0.32 2.33
CA GLU A 73 16.93 -0.29 3.53
C GLU A 73 15.93 0.65 4.21
N VAL A 74 16.32 1.92 4.41
CA VAL A 74 15.44 2.94 5.01
C VAL A 74 14.19 3.16 4.16
N TYR A 75 14.33 3.17 2.84
CA TYR A 75 13.19 3.29 1.93
C TYR A 75 12.25 2.09 2.02
N ARG A 76 12.79 0.87 2.09
CA ARG A 76 12.00 -0.36 2.27
C ARG A 76 11.25 -0.35 3.60
N ASP A 77 11.95 -0.05 4.70
CA ASP A 77 11.36 0.05 6.03
C ASP A 77 10.25 1.11 6.07
N TRP A 78 10.49 2.27 5.49
CA TRP A 78 9.49 3.33 5.39
C TRP A 78 8.24 2.82 4.65
N LYS A 79 8.44 2.19 3.48
CA LYS A 79 7.35 1.63 2.68
C LYS A 79 6.57 0.57 3.47
N GLU A 80 7.24 -0.34 4.17
CA GLU A 80 6.58 -1.40 4.95
C GLU A 80 5.76 -0.86 6.14
N ASN A 81 6.14 0.29 6.69
CA ASN A 81 5.44 0.94 7.81
C ASN A 81 4.31 1.88 7.36
N LEU A 82 4.13 2.11 6.05
CA LEU A 82 3.02 2.91 5.56
C LEU A 82 1.69 2.23 5.88
N PRO A 83 0.64 3.01 6.23
CA PRO A 83 -0.72 2.50 6.33
C PRO A 83 -1.10 1.74 5.07
N LYS A 84 -1.64 0.52 5.25
CA LYS A 84 -2.05 -0.33 4.15
C LYS A 84 -3.55 -0.16 3.93
N ARG A 85 -3.95 0.12 2.69
CA ARG A 85 -5.35 0.34 2.30
C ARG A 85 -5.72 -0.60 1.16
N LEU A 86 -6.90 -1.18 1.24
CA LEU A 86 -7.42 -2.15 0.29
C LEU A 86 -8.69 -1.64 -0.37
N THR A 87 -8.73 -1.66 -1.70
CA THR A 87 -9.97 -1.49 -2.47
C THR A 87 -10.40 -2.83 -3.03
N VAL A 88 -11.57 -3.30 -2.61
CA VAL A 88 -12.15 -4.57 -3.03
C VAL A 88 -13.24 -4.32 -4.06
N LEU A 89 -13.11 -4.96 -5.22
CA LEU A 89 -14.06 -4.93 -6.32
C LEU A 89 -14.69 -6.31 -6.47
N PHE A 90 -16.02 -6.39 -6.44
CA PHE A 90 -16.73 -7.61 -6.79
C PHE A 90 -17.33 -7.45 -8.18
N ARG A 91 -16.94 -8.31 -9.11
CA ARG A 91 -17.44 -8.31 -10.47
C ARG A 91 -18.25 -9.58 -10.75
N TYR A 92 -19.31 -9.41 -11.54
CA TYR A 92 -20.19 -10.49 -11.98
C TYR A 92 -20.39 -10.44 -13.48
N ARG A 93 -20.60 -11.62 -14.08
CA ARG A 93 -20.88 -11.75 -15.50
C ARG A 93 -22.31 -12.24 -15.69
N CYS A 94 -23.17 -11.38 -16.25
CA CYS A 94 -24.59 -11.72 -16.44
C CYS A 94 -24.81 -12.76 -17.56
N ARG A 95 -24.04 -12.69 -18.65
CA ARG A 95 -24.14 -13.63 -19.79
C ARG A 95 -22.77 -14.09 -20.27
N VAL A 96 -22.71 -15.29 -20.87
CA VAL A 96 -21.47 -15.95 -21.36
C VAL A 96 -20.75 -15.16 -22.47
N ASN A 97 -21.35 -14.11 -23.04
CA ASN A 97 -20.72 -13.23 -24.04
C ASN A 97 -20.59 -11.76 -23.58
N GLU A 98 -20.94 -11.44 -22.34
CA GLU A 98 -20.85 -10.07 -21.83
C GLU A 98 -19.55 -9.81 -21.06
N ARG A 99 -19.18 -8.53 -20.94
CA ARG A 99 -18.07 -8.08 -20.09
C ARG A 99 -18.45 -8.20 -18.62
N TYR A 100 -17.46 -8.41 -17.76
CA TYR A 100 -17.64 -8.37 -16.31
C TYR A 100 -18.07 -6.97 -15.87
N LYS A 101 -19.06 -6.89 -14.98
CA LYS A 101 -19.52 -5.64 -14.38
C LYS A 101 -19.28 -5.63 -12.88
N VAL A 102 -18.87 -4.48 -12.35
CA VAL A 102 -18.68 -4.30 -10.91
C VAL A 102 -20.05 -4.18 -10.26
N VAL A 103 -20.35 -5.08 -9.33
CA VAL A 103 -21.64 -5.13 -8.62
C VAL A 103 -21.54 -4.54 -7.22
N MET A 104 -20.36 -4.64 -6.60
CA MET A 104 -20.08 -4.10 -5.27
C MET A 104 -18.63 -3.60 -5.22
N ARG A 105 -18.40 -2.53 -4.45
CA ARG A 105 -17.08 -1.93 -4.24
C ARG A 105 -16.95 -1.48 -2.79
N CYS A 106 -15.83 -1.81 -2.16
CA CYS A 106 -15.38 -1.20 -0.92
C CYS A 106 -14.06 -0.50 -1.20
N LYS A 107 -13.95 0.80 -0.87
CA LYS A 107 -12.75 1.61 -1.15
C LYS A 107 -11.96 1.83 0.12
N LYS A 108 -10.61 1.78 0.05
CA LYS A 108 -9.69 2.17 1.14
C LYS A 108 -9.92 1.48 2.50
N ALA A 109 -10.36 0.23 2.52
CA ALA A 109 -10.47 -0.55 3.76
C ALA A 109 -9.09 -0.68 4.43
N HIS A 110 -9.02 -0.49 5.75
CA HIS A 110 -7.77 -0.64 6.50
C HIS A 110 -7.40 -2.12 6.61
N ILE A 111 -6.13 -2.44 6.38
CA ILE A 111 -5.61 -3.81 6.51
C ILE A 111 -4.36 -3.82 7.37
N SER A 112 -4.23 -4.84 8.23
CA SER A 112 -3.04 -5.03 9.05
C SER A 112 -1.91 -5.65 8.24
N ASP A 113 -2.23 -6.68 7.43
CA ASP A 113 -1.26 -7.35 6.60
C ASP A 113 -1.77 -7.79 5.23
N TRP A 114 -0.83 -7.95 4.30
CA TRP A 114 -1.11 -8.35 2.93
C TRP A 114 -1.54 -9.82 2.83
N ALA A 115 -1.10 -10.68 3.76
CA ALA A 115 -1.52 -12.07 3.82
C ALA A 115 -3.04 -12.23 4.04
N ASP A 116 -3.66 -11.26 4.73
CA ASP A 116 -5.07 -11.30 5.10
C ASP A 116 -6.00 -10.73 4.03
N VAL A 117 -5.47 -10.17 2.95
CA VAL A 117 -6.25 -9.46 1.93
C VAL A 117 -7.37 -10.33 1.35
N ARG A 118 -7.10 -11.62 1.12
CA ARG A 118 -8.10 -12.54 0.60
C ARG A 118 -9.20 -12.83 1.62
N ALA A 119 -8.82 -13.12 2.87
CA ALA A 119 -9.75 -13.44 3.94
C ALA A 119 -10.63 -12.22 4.28
N LEU A 120 -9.99 -11.05 4.43
CA LEU A 120 -10.67 -9.79 4.68
C LEU A 120 -11.55 -9.39 3.49
N GLY A 121 -11.09 -9.57 2.26
CA GLY A 121 -11.90 -9.31 1.07
C GLY A 121 -13.18 -10.16 1.04
N GLN A 122 -13.09 -11.44 1.40
CA GLN A 122 -14.27 -12.30 1.52
C GLN A 122 -15.20 -11.87 2.66
N GLN A 123 -14.65 -11.44 3.80
CA GLN A 123 -15.42 -10.93 4.94
C GLN A 123 -16.13 -9.61 4.62
N ILE A 124 -15.45 -8.66 3.96
CA ILE A 124 -16.07 -7.43 3.44
C ILE A 124 -17.19 -7.80 2.49
N GLY A 125 -16.97 -8.79 1.61
CA GLY A 125 -17.99 -9.29 0.71
C GLY A 125 -19.24 -9.79 1.45
N SER A 126 -19.08 -10.64 2.48
CA SER A 126 -20.22 -11.15 3.23
C SER A 126 -20.98 -10.04 3.97
N GLN A 127 -20.27 -9.07 4.54
CA GLN A 127 -20.86 -7.91 5.20
C GLN A 127 -21.64 -7.00 4.23
N LEU A 128 -21.13 -6.80 3.00
CA LEU A 128 -21.81 -5.98 1.98
C LEU A 128 -23.11 -6.64 1.48
N VAL A 129 -23.15 -7.96 1.37
CA VAL A 129 -24.36 -8.66 0.93
C VAL A 129 -25.47 -8.54 1.96
N ASN A 130 -25.17 -8.85 3.22
CA ASN A 130 -26.20 -9.00 4.24
C ASN A 130 -25.70 -8.48 5.60
N PRO A 131 -25.95 -7.20 5.94
CA PRO A 131 -25.56 -6.67 7.24
C PRO A 131 -26.31 -7.37 8.40
N ASP A 132 -27.53 -7.86 8.13
CA ASP A 132 -28.40 -8.47 9.16
C ASP A 132 -28.13 -9.97 9.37
N ASN A 133 -27.43 -10.63 8.44
CA ASN A 133 -27.13 -12.06 8.54
C ASN A 133 -25.77 -12.40 7.88
N PRO A 134 -24.67 -12.29 8.64
CA PRO A 134 -23.31 -12.45 8.12
C PRO A 134 -22.96 -13.89 7.69
N ASP A 135 -23.77 -14.88 8.06
CA ASP A 135 -23.52 -16.30 7.76
C ASP A 135 -23.83 -16.68 6.30
N ARG A 136 -24.50 -15.80 5.53
CA ARG A 136 -24.72 -16.02 4.10
C ARG A 136 -23.41 -15.86 3.33
N LYS A 137 -22.78 -17.01 3.05
CA LYS A 137 -21.54 -17.10 2.26
C LYS A 137 -21.78 -16.68 0.80
N LEU A 138 -20.90 -15.82 0.30
CA LEU A 138 -20.79 -15.51 -1.12
C LEU A 138 -20.25 -16.71 -1.90
N SER A 139 -20.81 -16.97 -3.08
CA SER A 139 -20.31 -17.99 -4.01
C SER A 139 -19.27 -17.38 -4.94
N PHE A 140 -18.00 -17.72 -4.70
CA PHE A 140 -16.86 -17.24 -5.48
C PHE A 140 -16.41 -18.27 -6.52
N ILE A 141 -15.89 -17.80 -7.65
CA ILE A 141 -15.12 -18.64 -8.56
C ILE A 141 -13.69 -18.70 -7.99
N ALA A 142 -13.35 -19.77 -7.26
CA ALA A 142 -11.96 -20.06 -6.96
C ALA A 142 -11.25 -20.42 -8.29
N PRO A 143 -10.12 -19.78 -8.70
CA PRO A 143 -9.20 -18.92 -7.97
C PRO A 143 -8.98 -17.54 -8.64
N HIS A 144 -9.98 -16.94 -9.29
CA HIS A 144 -9.75 -15.73 -10.08
C HIS A 144 -9.81 -14.45 -9.23
N VAL A 145 -8.82 -14.31 -8.35
CA VAL A 145 -8.50 -13.09 -7.62
C VAL A 145 -7.41 -12.39 -8.44
N ALA A 146 -7.77 -11.27 -9.08
CA ALA A 146 -6.78 -10.42 -9.71
C ALA A 146 -6.24 -9.48 -8.64
N GLU A 147 -4.96 -9.61 -8.34
CA GLU A 147 -4.21 -8.69 -7.49
C GLU A 147 -3.46 -7.71 -8.39
N GLU A 148 -3.73 -6.41 -8.22
CA GLU A 148 -2.97 -5.36 -8.89
C GLU A 148 -1.74 -4.98 -8.05
N GLU A 149 -0.78 -4.31 -8.70
CA GLU A 149 0.46 -3.89 -8.07
C GLU A 149 0.21 -2.89 -6.93
N LYS A 150 1.07 -2.94 -5.91
CA LYS A 150 0.95 -2.10 -4.71
C LYS A 150 1.52 -0.72 -5.01
N GLU A 151 0.65 0.29 -5.05
CA GLU A 151 1.04 1.67 -5.32
C GLU A 151 1.12 2.51 -4.06
N VAL A 152 2.13 3.37 -3.96
CA VAL A 152 2.20 4.39 -2.90
C VAL A 152 1.41 5.60 -3.37
N GLN A 153 0.33 5.90 -2.67
CA GLN A 153 -0.51 7.07 -2.93
C GLN A 153 -0.40 8.07 -1.78
N TYR A 154 -0.71 9.33 -2.06
CA TYR A 154 -0.71 10.41 -1.08
C TYR A 154 -2.12 10.98 -0.97
N ASP A 155 -2.63 11.01 0.26
CA ASP A 155 -3.87 11.71 0.63
C ASP A 155 -3.53 12.95 1.45
N LEU A 156 -4.34 14.01 1.31
CA LEU A 156 -4.19 15.21 2.13
C LEU A 156 -4.52 14.96 3.61
N GLU A 157 -5.50 14.10 3.88
CA GLU A 157 -5.98 13.81 5.24
C GLU A 157 -5.14 12.74 5.94
N ASN A 158 -4.77 11.69 5.22
CA ASN A 158 -4.16 10.48 5.76
C ASN A 158 -2.65 10.36 5.49
N GLY A 159 -2.07 11.27 4.69
CA GLY A 159 -0.67 11.22 4.29
C GLY A 159 -0.36 10.12 3.27
N PHE A 160 0.85 9.58 3.29
CA PHE A 160 1.25 8.48 2.41
C PHE A 160 0.65 7.15 2.87
N TYR A 161 0.20 6.33 1.92
CA TYR A 161 -0.31 4.98 2.19
C TYR A 161 -0.03 4.06 1.00
N ILE A 162 0.00 2.76 1.26
CA ILE A 162 0.06 1.75 0.19
C ILE A 162 -1.37 1.33 -0.14
N HIS A 163 -1.74 1.49 -1.41
CA HIS A 163 -3.03 1.08 -1.93
C HIS A 163 -2.89 -0.20 -2.75
N GLN A 164 -3.71 -1.21 -2.45
CA GLN A 164 -3.85 -2.40 -3.28
C GLN A 164 -5.29 -2.55 -3.75
N HIS A 165 -5.45 -2.95 -5.01
CA HIS A 165 -6.74 -3.30 -5.59
C HIS A 165 -6.85 -4.81 -5.72
N VAL A 166 -8.00 -5.34 -5.26
CA VAL A 166 -8.31 -6.76 -5.38
C VAL A 166 -9.68 -6.94 -5.98
N THR A 167 -9.73 -7.75 -7.03
CA THR A 167 -10.98 -8.03 -7.75
C THR A 167 -11.41 -9.48 -7.55
N PHE A 168 -12.58 -9.67 -6.96
CA PHE A 168 -13.25 -10.95 -6.81
C PHE A 168 -14.30 -11.15 -7.90
N THR A 169 -14.27 -12.32 -8.53
CA THR A 169 -15.27 -12.70 -9.54
C THR A 169 -16.33 -13.61 -8.92
N LEU A 170 -17.59 -13.19 -8.98
CA LEU A 170 -18.73 -13.92 -8.41
C LEU A 170 -19.28 -14.95 -9.40
N THR A 171 -19.64 -16.14 -8.90
CA THR A 171 -20.33 -17.18 -9.68
C THR A 171 -21.82 -16.95 -9.76
N LYS A 172 -22.40 -16.47 -8.65
CA LYS A 172 -23.83 -16.22 -8.50
C LYS A 172 -24.03 -14.85 -7.88
N LEU A 173 -24.97 -14.10 -8.45
CA LEU A 173 -25.39 -12.82 -7.88
C LEU A 173 -26.23 -13.06 -6.61
N PRO A 174 -25.96 -12.37 -5.50
CA PRO A 174 -26.76 -12.53 -4.29
C PRO A 174 -28.21 -12.08 -4.49
N GLU A 175 -29.16 -12.74 -3.81
CA GLU A 175 -30.60 -12.53 -3.97
C GLU A 175 -31.05 -11.07 -3.77
N ARG A 176 -30.41 -10.39 -2.82
CA ARG A 176 -30.66 -8.96 -2.53
C ARG A 176 -30.39 -8.07 -3.74
N PHE A 177 -29.40 -8.43 -4.55
CA PHE A 177 -29.10 -7.72 -5.78
C PHE A 177 -29.98 -8.24 -6.92
N SER A 178 -30.22 -9.55 -7.05
CA SER A 178 -31.03 -10.10 -8.14
C SER A 178 -32.45 -9.52 -8.18
N ALA A 179 -33.09 -9.30 -7.03
CA ALA A 179 -34.41 -8.66 -6.96
C ALA A 179 -34.38 -7.20 -7.43
N ARG A 180 -33.29 -6.46 -7.15
CA ARG A 180 -33.10 -5.09 -7.66
C ARG A 180 -32.79 -5.05 -9.16
N TYR A 181 -32.04 -6.02 -9.68
CA TYR A 181 -31.80 -6.14 -11.12
C TYR A 181 -33.08 -6.48 -11.89
N ALA A 182 -34.00 -7.24 -11.30
CA ALA A 182 -35.29 -7.55 -11.93
C ALA A 182 -36.24 -6.33 -12.00
N HIS A 183 -36.12 -5.37 -11.09
CA HIS A 183 -37.00 -4.19 -11.01
C HIS A 183 -36.46 -2.93 -11.70
N ARG A 184 -35.17 -2.81 -11.99
CA ARG A 184 -34.52 -1.56 -12.43
C ARG A 184 -34.57 -1.34 -13.96
N HIS A 185 -35.69 -1.67 -14.60
CA HIS A 185 -36.02 -1.23 -15.95
C HIS A 185 -36.74 0.14 -16.00
N THR A 186 -36.98 0.81 -14.86
CA THR A 186 -37.80 2.04 -14.81
C THR A 186 -37.29 3.21 -13.95
N GLY A 187 -36.02 3.29 -13.54
CA GLY A 187 -35.48 4.53 -12.96
C GLY A 187 -34.40 4.36 -11.90
N TYR A 188 -33.48 5.31 -11.83
CA TYR A 188 -32.30 5.34 -10.97
C TYR A 188 -32.67 5.44 -9.48
N LEU A 189 -31.98 4.67 -8.63
CA LEU A 189 -32.11 4.75 -7.18
C LEU A 189 -30.74 4.59 -6.52
N TRP A 190 -30.24 5.70 -5.97
CA TRP A 190 -29.06 5.77 -5.13
C TRP A 190 -29.38 5.20 -3.75
N ILE A 191 -28.51 4.37 -3.21
CA ILE A 191 -28.64 3.86 -1.85
C ILE A 191 -27.38 4.22 -1.10
N SER A 192 -27.46 5.32 -0.36
CA SER A 192 -26.52 5.62 0.70
C SER A 192 -26.84 4.70 1.88
N ILE A 193 -25.91 3.82 2.23
CA ILE A 193 -25.97 3.08 3.49
C ILE A 193 -25.28 3.94 4.53
N THR A 194 -26.04 4.61 5.38
CA THR A 194 -25.49 5.35 6.52
C THR A 194 -25.22 4.41 7.69
N LYS A 195 -23.95 4.44 8.13
CA LYS A 195 -23.35 4.08 9.43
C LYS A 195 -23.88 2.85 10.18
N SER A 196 -23.03 1.83 10.30
CA SER A 196 -23.06 0.83 11.38
C SER A 196 -21.96 1.18 12.38
N ASP A 197 -22.32 1.40 13.65
CA ASP A 197 -21.48 1.94 14.72
C ASP A 197 -20.36 0.99 15.23
N LYS A 198 -20.00 -0.05 14.48
CA LYS A 198 -18.93 -1.00 14.87
C LYS A 198 -17.66 -0.94 14.03
N CYS A 199 -17.59 -0.03 13.07
CA CYS A 199 -16.36 0.26 12.32
C CYS A 199 -15.94 1.70 12.61
N GLU A 200 -15.25 1.91 13.74
CA GLU A 200 -14.53 3.17 14.01
C GLU A 200 -13.40 3.32 12.99
N GLY A 201 -13.67 4.03 11.90
CA GLY A 201 -12.68 4.34 10.88
C GLY A 201 -13.30 4.51 9.50
N GLU A 202 -13.64 5.77 9.20
CA GLU A 202 -13.99 6.32 7.88
C GLU A 202 -15.33 5.89 7.24
N VAL A 203 -16.05 6.89 6.74
CA VAL A 203 -17.28 6.74 5.96
C VAL A 203 -16.93 6.12 4.61
N TYR A 204 -17.21 4.82 4.44
CA TYR A 204 -17.09 4.18 3.14
C TYR A 204 -18.25 4.63 2.25
N ASN A 205 -17.97 5.45 1.23
CA ASN A 205 -18.90 5.69 0.15
C ASN A 205 -19.07 4.38 -0.64
N ILE A 206 -20.16 3.65 -0.36
CA ILE A 206 -20.63 2.55 -1.20
C ILE A 206 -21.22 3.18 -2.45
N GLU A 207 -20.35 3.43 -3.41
CA GLU A 207 -20.73 3.93 -4.72
C GLU A 207 -21.10 2.72 -5.57
N LEU A 208 -22.40 2.50 -5.75
CA LEU A 208 -22.90 1.64 -6.82
C LEU A 208 -22.65 2.39 -8.12
N ASP A 209 -21.71 1.89 -8.92
CA ASP A 209 -21.37 2.47 -10.21
C ASP A 209 -22.52 2.18 -11.20
N ASP A 210 -23.44 3.13 -11.33
CA ASP A 210 -24.65 3.02 -12.16
C ASP A 210 -24.39 3.31 -13.66
N THR A 211 -23.15 3.58 -14.08
CA THR A 211 -22.89 4.18 -15.40
C THR A 211 -22.99 3.25 -16.61
N GLU A 212 -23.02 1.91 -16.47
CA GLU A 212 -23.30 1.02 -17.61
C GLU A 212 -24.04 -0.26 -17.21
N LEU A 213 -25.34 -0.16 -16.90
CA LEU A 213 -26.19 -1.30 -16.53
C LEU A 213 -26.58 -2.18 -17.74
N CYS A 214 -26.50 -3.51 -17.58
CA CYS A 214 -26.87 -4.49 -18.61
C CYS A 214 -28.34 -4.33 -18.99
N LYS A 215 -28.62 -4.00 -20.26
CA LYS A 215 -29.95 -4.20 -20.84
C LYS A 215 -30.11 -5.69 -21.14
N CYS A 216 -30.73 -6.43 -20.23
CA CYS A 216 -31.26 -7.74 -20.55
C CYS A 216 -32.48 -7.55 -21.47
N LYS A 217 -32.26 -7.64 -22.79
CA LYS A 217 -33.33 -8.02 -23.73
C LYS A 217 -33.49 -9.53 -23.72
#